data_AF-A0A931V261-F1
#
_entry.id   AF-A0A931V261-F1
#
_cell.length_a   1.000
_cell.length_b   1.000
_cell.length_c   1.000
_cell.angle_alpha   90.00
_cell.angle_beta   90.00
_cell.angle_gamma   90.00
#
_symmetry.space_group_name_H-M   'P 1'
#
loop_
_entity.id
_entity.type
_entity.pdbx_description
1 polymer ?
#
loop_
_entity_poly.entity_id
_entity_poly.type
_entity_poly.pdbx_seq_one_letter_code
_entity_poly.pdbx_strand_id
1 'polypeptide(L)'
;MASVGDIQAKIEKLQRAEEEVRRLQDELIDDAQASRGAAIEALREAVLEGLGHGEGPEAAAALVPLAEVLGELEGAETADLLIDLLGSDEPEVRFTAGRALQDLAFDRFKEVAEATERAAKRLKADNQALRELPYVVAEVGEPGVPKILRGYLAHGDAEVVAAAIEALAALGDHAAIVELKRLVRDPRTVQLDEEEADAQASIGTLAEEAIAMIMEGAGMGAPSPHQHAPQGAPKGGPPPRTGQGGPRTPPRNPRAPEGGGRRR
;
A
#
# COMPACT_ATOMS: atom_id res chain seq x y z
N MET A 1 42.95 -16.38 0.99
CA MET A 1 42.11 -15.81 -0.09
C MET A 1 41.35 -16.95 -0.73
N ALA A 2 40.02 -16.83 -0.91
CA ALA A 2 39.24 -17.85 -1.60
C ALA A 2 39.75 -18.02 -3.04
N SER A 3 39.83 -19.26 -3.55
CA SER A 3 40.20 -19.47 -4.95
C SER A 3 39.08 -19.01 -5.88
N VAL A 4 39.41 -18.74 -7.15
CA VAL A 4 38.39 -18.41 -8.16
C VAL A 4 37.32 -19.52 -8.23
N GLY A 5 37.73 -20.79 -8.13
CA GLY A 5 36.80 -21.92 -8.09
C GLY A 5 35.87 -21.90 -6.87
N ASP A 6 36.36 -21.50 -5.70
CA ASP A 6 35.53 -21.39 -4.49
C ASP A 6 34.48 -20.27 -4.61
N ILE A 7 34.86 -19.14 -5.22
CA ILE A 7 33.94 -18.03 -5.49
C ILE A 7 32.87 -18.47 -6.49
N GLN A 8 33.27 -19.15 -7.56
CA GLN A 8 32.36 -19.62 -8.61
C GLN A 8 31.34 -20.63 -8.07
N ALA A 9 31.79 -21.57 -7.23
CA ALA A 9 30.90 -22.51 -6.55
C ALA A 9 29.89 -21.82 -5.61
N LYS A 10 30.25 -20.70 -4.97
CA LYS A 10 29.32 -19.90 -4.16
C LYS A 10 28.28 -19.18 -5.02
N ILE A 11 28.68 -18.62 -6.16
CA ILE A 11 27.77 -17.96 -7.11
C ILE A 11 26.72 -18.96 -7.61
N GLU A 12 27.13 -20.16 -8.02
CA GLU A 12 26.18 -21.18 -8.49
C GLU A 12 25.18 -21.62 -7.41
N LYS A 13 25.62 -21.66 -6.14
CA LYS A 13 24.72 -21.98 -5.02
C LYS A 13 23.71 -20.88 -4.77
N LEU A 14 24.16 -19.61 -4.82
CA LEU A 14 23.28 -18.46 -4.69
C LEU A 14 22.22 -18.45 -5.80
N GLN A 15 22.63 -18.63 -7.06
CA GLN A 15 21.70 -18.66 -8.20
C GLN A 15 20.64 -19.76 -8.07
N ARG A 16 21.02 -20.97 -7.62
CA ARG A 16 20.06 -22.05 -7.39
C ARG A 16 19.10 -21.76 -6.23
N ALA A 17 19.58 -21.09 -5.18
CA ALA A 17 18.71 -20.67 -4.09
C ALA A 17 17.68 -19.64 -4.56
N GLU A 18 18.10 -18.64 -5.35
CA GLU A 18 17.22 -17.64 -5.95
C GLU A 18 16.18 -18.25 -6.90
N GLU A 19 16.59 -19.21 -7.75
CA GLU A 19 15.68 -19.94 -8.63
C GLU A 19 14.64 -20.73 -7.83
N GLU A 20 15.06 -21.37 -6.74
CA GLU A 20 14.16 -22.13 -5.86
C GLU A 20 13.17 -21.23 -5.13
N VAL A 21 13.62 -20.06 -4.63
CA VAL A 21 12.74 -19.07 -4.00
C VAL A 21 11.64 -18.66 -4.98
N ARG A 22 12.01 -18.25 -6.21
CA ARG A 22 11.02 -17.83 -7.22
C ARG A 22 10.03 -18.93 -7.58
N ARG A 23 10.53 -20.18 -7.75
CA ARG A 23 9.67 -21.34 -8.00
C ARG A 23 8.64 -21.54 -6.88
N LEU A 24 9.07 -21.44 -5.63
CA LEU A 24 8.18 -21.59 -4.48
C LEU A 24 7.20 -20.42 -4.34
N GLN A 25 7.60 -19.20 -4.70
CA GLN A 25 6.70 -18.05 -4.75
C GLN A 25 5.59 -18.26 -5.79
N ASP A 26 5.96 -18.68 -7.01
CA ASP A 26 4.99 -19.00 -8.06
C ASP A 26 4.01 -20.11 -7.60
N GLU A 27 4.52 -21.16 -6.95
CA GLU A 27 3.70 -22.25 -6.40
C GLU A 27 2.76 -21.75 -5.29
N LEU A 28 3.22 -20.86 -4.40
CA LEU A 28 2.36 -20.26 -3.37
C LEU A 28 1.27 -19.37 -3.96
N ILE A 29 1.57 -18.63 -5.03
CA ILE A 29 0.60 -17.81 -5.74
C ILE A 29 -0.47 -18.71 -6.40
N ASP A 30 -0.04 -19.78 -7.07
CA ASP A 30 -0.93 -20.78 -7.67
C ASP A 30 -1.81 -21.45 -6.59
N ASP A 31 -1.23 -21.82 -5.44
CA ASP A 31 -1.96 -22.38 -4.30
C ASP A 31 -2.97 -21.39 -3.71
N ALA A 32 -2.63 -20.09 -3.66
CA ALA A 32 -3.55 -19.04 -3.22
C ALA A 32 -4.70 -18.82 -4.21
N GLN A 33 -4.49 -19.04 -5.50
CA GLN A 33 -5.56 -19.02 -6.50
C GLN A 33 -6.47 -20.25 -6.37
N ALA A 34 -5.90 -21.43 -6.09
CA ALA A 34 -6.65 -22.67 -5.94
C ALA A 34 -7.42 -22.75 -4.60
N SER A 35 -6.81 -22.27 -3.51
CA SER A 35 -7.32 -22.40 -2.14
C SER A 35 -6.98 -21.18 -1.29
N ARG A 36 -7.51 -20.02 -1.70
CA ARG A 36 -7.28 -18.71 -1.07
C ARG A 36 -7.32 -18.71 0.45
N GLY A 37 -8.37 -19.29 1.04
CA GLY A 37 -8.53 -19.29 2.50
C GLY A 37 -7.38 -19.99 3.22
N ALA A 38 -6.96 -21.16 2.75
CA ALA A 38 -5.87 -21.90 3.37
C ALA A 38 -4.52 -21.19 3.17
N ALA A 39 -4.27 -20.65 1.97
CA ALA A 39 -3.04 -19.93 1.68
C ALA A 39 -2.92 -18.64 2.52
N ILE A 40 -3.98 -17.84 2.62
CA ILE A 40 -3.98 -16.62 3.42
C ILE A 40 -3.79 -16.90 4.91
N GLU A 41 -4.39 -17.97 5.45
CA GLU A 41 -4.14 -18.38 6.84
C GLU A 41 -2.68 -18.81 7.06
N ALA A 42 -2.10 -19.59 6.14
CA ALA A 42 -0.70 -19.99 6.23
C ALA A 42 0.27 -18.79 6.12
N LEU A 43 0.01 -17.87 5.19
CA LEU A 43 0.77 -16.62 5.04
C LEU A 43 0.66 -15.75 6.29
N ARG A 44 -0.53 -15.65 6.89
CA ARG A 44 -0.75 -14.92 8.15
C ARG A 44 0.09 -15.51 9.28
N GLU A 45 0.09 -16.83 9.44
CA GLU A 45 0.89 -17.51 10.46
C GLU A 45 2.39 -17.21 10.25
N ALA A 46 2.88 -17.32 9.01
CA ALA A 46 4.28 -17.05 8.67
C ALA A 46 4.68 -15.57 8.90
N VAL A 47 3.81 -14.62 8.55
CA VAL A 47 4.02 -13.19 8.82
C VAL A 47 4.11 -12.92 10.32
N LEU A 48 3.18 -13.47 11.11
CA LEU A 48 3.18 -13.29 12.56
C LEU A 48 4.42 -13.91 13.23
N GLU A 49 4.84 -15.09 12.77
CA GLU A 49 6.06 -15.74 13.24
C GLU A 49 7.29 -14.90 12.91
N GLY A 50 7.44 -14.47 11.65
CA GLY A 50 8.59 -13.69 11.20
C GLY A 50 8.69 -12.32 11.88
N LEU A 51 7.55 -11.61 12.08
CA LEU A 51 7.52 -10.37 12.85
C LEU A 51 7.90 -10.57 14.32
N GLY A 52 7.74 -11.81 14.84
CA GLY A 52 8.18 -12.17 16.18
C GLY A 52 9.69 -12.29 16.36
N HIS A 53 10.47 -12.34 15.27
CA HIS A 53 11.93 -12.46 15.31
C HIS A 53 12.66 -11.12 15.50
N GLY A 54 11.98 -9.97 15.36
CA GLY A 54 12.57 -8.64 15.52
C GLY A 54 13.40 -8.18 14.31
N GLU A 55 14.47 -7.43 14.56
CA GLU A 55 15.38 -6.90 13.53
C GLU A 55 16.48 -7.89 13.14
N GLY A 56 16.89 -7.86 11.87
CA GLY A 56 18.07 -8.58 11.39
C GLY A 56 17.89 -9.27 10.04
N PRO A 57 19.00 -9.78 9.47
CA PRO A 57 19.00 -10.43 8.17
C PRO A 57 18.12 -11.68 8.14
N GLU A 58 17.90 -12.35 9.27
CA GLU A 58 16.96 -13.47 9.38
C GLU A 58 15.51 -13.03 9.22
N ALA A 59 15.13 -11.86 9.77
CA ALA A 59 13.79 -11.30 9.60
C ALA A 59 13.56 -10.86 8.15
N ALA A 60 14.55 -10.18 7.54
CA ALA A 60 14.53 -9.84 6.12
C ALA A 60 14.34 -11.09 5.24
N ALA A 61 15.18 -12.11 5.44
CA ALA A 61 15.13 -13.35 4.68
C ALA A 61 13.80 -14.12 4.84
N ALA A 62 13.14 -13.99 5.98
CA ALA A 62 11.85 -14.63 6.23
C ALA A 62 10.67 -13.83 5.66
N LEU A 63 10.68 -12.50 5.79
CA LEU A 63 9.50 -11.66 5.54
C LEU A 63 9.49 -11.01 4.16
N VAL A 64 10.63 -10.71 3.54
CA VAL A 64 10.69 -10.11 2.20
C VAL A 64 10.01 -11.02 1.16
N PRO A 65 10.30 -12.34 1.09
CA PRO A 65 9.62 -13.20 0.13
C PRO A 65 8.10 -13.28 0.36
N LEU A 66 7.64 -13.14 1.60
CA LEU A 66 6.21 -13.10 1.93
C LEU A 66 5.56 -11.81 1.46
N ALA A 67 6.24 -10.67 1.60
CA ALA A 67 5.77 -9.39 1.07
C ALA A 67 5.63 -9.43 -0.45
N GLU A 68 6.60 -10.04 -1.15
CA GLU A 68 6.56 -10.22 -2.61
C GLU A 68 5.38 -11.12 -3.04
N VAL A 69 5.19 -12.27 -2.38
CA VAL A 69 4.03 -13.14 -2.67
C VAL A 69 2.72 -12.39 -2.42
N LEU A 70 2.59 -11.70 -1.28
CA LEU A 70 1.40 -10.93 -0.97
C LEU A 70 1.15 -9.80 -1.99
N GLY A 71 2.19 -9.18 -2.55
CA GLY A 71 2.06 -8.17 -3.60
C GLY A 71 1.39 -8.68 -4.88
N GLU A 72 1.55 -9.97 -5.18
CA GLU A 72 0.91 -10.64 -6.33
C GLU A 72 -0.50 -11.16 -6.01
N LEU A 73 -0.94 -11.05 -4.75
CA LEU A 73 -2.26 -11.48 -4.32
C LEU A 73 -3.24 -10.33 -4.23
N GLU A 74 -4.49 -10.64 -4.55
CA GLU A 74 -5.61 -9.71 -4.39
C GLU A 74 -6.26 -9.87 -3.02
N GLY A 75 -7.08 -8.90 -2.58
CA GLY A 75 -8.11 -9.04 -1.55
C GLY A 75 -7.76 -8.42 -0.19
N ALA A 76 -8.80 -8.08 0.57
CA ALA A 76 -8.69 -7.24 1.77
C ALA A 76 -7.73 -7.79 2.83
N GLU A 77 -7.64 -9.11 2.98
CA GLU A 77 -6.72 -9.75 3.93
C GLU A 77 -5.26 -9.59 3.51
N THR A 78 -4.98 -9.57 2.20
CA THR A 78 -3.64 -9.34 1.66
C THR A 78 -3.17 -7.93 2.00
N ALA A 79 -4.01 -6.92 1.76
CA ALA A 79 -3.69 -5.55 2.13
C ALA A 79 -3.47 -5.40 3.65
N ASP A 80 -4.27 -6.09 4.47
CA ASP A 80 -4.07 -6.10 5.92
C ASP A 80 -2.72 -6.73 6.33
N LEU A 81 -2.29 -7.80 5.67
CA LEU A 81 -1.00 -8.47 5.93
C LEU A 81 0.20 -7.64 5.46
N LEU A 82 0.11 -7.00 4.29
CA LEU A 82 1.14 -6.08 3.83
C LEU A 82 1.28 -4.88 4.79
N ILE A 83 0.18 -4.38 5.35
CA ILE A 83 0.24 -3.34 6.39
C ILE A 83 0.89 -3.87 7.67
N ASP A 84 0.63 -5.12 8.06
CA ASP A 84 1.33 -5.73 9.22
C ASP A 84 2.85 -5.80 8.97
N LEU A 85 3.28 -6.14 7.74
CA LEU A 85 4.70 -6.15 7.34
C LEU A 85 5.33 -4.76 7.28
N LEU A 86 4.56 -3.73 6.92
CA LEU A 86 4.99 -2.34 7.00
C LEU A 86 5.33 -1.91 8.45
N GLY A 87 4.82 -2.65 9.44
CA GLY A 87 5.14 -2.48 10.85
C GLY A 87 6.41 -3.20 11.31
N SER A 88 7.15 -3.86 10.41
CA SER A 88 8.41 -4.53 10.72
C SER A 88 9.50 -3.55 11.15
N ASP A 89 10.32 -3.92 12.12
CA ASP A 89 11.49 -3.15 12.51
C ASP A 89 12.60 -3.20 11.44
N GLU A 90 12.59 -4.24 10.58
CA GLU A 90 13.54 -4.41 9.47
C GLU A 90 13.21 -3.48 8.28
N PRO A 91 14.09 -2.52 7.92
CA PRO A 91 13.81 -1.54 6.86
C PRO A 91 13.54 -2.15 5.48
N GLU A 92 14.23 -3.24 5.13
CA GLU A 92 14.04 -3.91 3.85
C GLU A 92 12.63 -4.51 3.72
N VAL A 93 12.09 -5.05 4.82
CA VAL A 93 10.72 -5.58 4.86
C VAL A 93 9.70 -4.46 4.69
N ARG A 94 9.90 -3.32 5.38
CA ARG A 94 9.02 -2.15 5.24
C ARG A 94 9.02 -1.62 3.81
N PHE A 95 10.20 -1.49 3.20
CA PHE A 95 10.34 -1.03 1.83
C PHE A 95 9.59 -1.93 0.85
N THR A 96 9.79 -3.25 0.94
CA THR A 96 9.14 -4.22 0.05
C THR A 96 7.62 -4.23 0.26
N ALA A 97 7.16 -4.22 1.51
CA ALA A 97 5.73 -4.18 1.83
C ALA A 97 5.06 -2.88 1.37
N GLY A 98 5.73 -1.73 1.55
CA GLY A 98 5.25 -0.42 1.09
C GLY A 98 5.11 -0.37 -0.43
N ARG A 99 6.09 -0.90 -1.16
CA ARG A 99 6.01 -1.01 -2.63
C ARG A 99 4.88 -1.92 -3.09
N ALA A 100 4.76 -3.11 -2.49
CA ALA A 100 3.66 -4.02 -2.78
C ALA A 100 2.29 -3.38 -2.51
N LEU A 101 2.15 -2.59 -1.44
CA LEU A 101 0.93 -1.82 -1.15
C LEU A 101 0.65 -0.73 -2.19
N GLN A 102 1.68 -0.03 -2.68
CA GLN A 102 1.54 0.98 -3.73
C GLN A 102 1.08 0.35 -5.04
N ASP A 103 1.69 -0.78 -5.43
CA ASP A 103 1.31 -1.52 -6.63
C ASP A 103 -0.14 -2.01 -6.52
N LEU A 104 -0.54 -2.59 -5.37
CA LEU A 104 -1.93 -2.98 -5.10
C LEU A 104 -2.88 -1.77 -5.13
N ALA A 105 -2.45 -0.62 -4.61
CA ALA A 105 -3.26 0.59 -4.56
C ALA A 105 -3.48 1.20 -5.95
N PHE A 106 -2.54 1.04 -6.88
CA PHE A 106 -2.67 1.51 -8.26
C PHE A 106 -3.88 0.88 -8.97
N ASP A 107 -4.09 -0.43 -8.78
CA ASP A 107 -5.22 -1.14 -9.38
C ASP A 107 -6.47 -1.13 -8.49
N ARG A 108 -6.29 -1.12 -7.16
CA ARG A 108 -7.34 -1.44 -6.18
C ARG A 108 -7.33 -0.50 -4.99
N PHE A 109 -7.15 0.80 -5.21
CA PHE A 109 -7.06 1.83 -4.17
C PHE A 109 -8.14 1.72 -3.08
N LYS A 110 -9.40 1.42 -3.44
CA LYS A 110 -10.48 1.27 -2.46
C LYS A 110 -10.15 0.21 -1.39
N GLU A 111 -9.54 -0.89 -1.78
CA GLU A 111 -9.18 -1.98 -0.86
C GLU A 111 -8.08 -1.55 0.11
N VAL A 112 -7.03 -0.89 -0.41
CA VAL A 112 -5.94 -0.35 0.40
C VAL A 112 -6.43 0.77 1.32
N ALA A 113 -7.35 1.63 0.85
CA ALA A 113 -8.00 2.65 1.67
C ALA A 113 -8.79 2.04 2.84
N GLU A 114 -9.61 1.00 2.56
CA GLU A 114 -10.36 0.29 3.60
C GLU A 114 -9.43 -0.46 4.57
N ALA A 115 -8.32 -1.03 4.08
CA ALA A 115 -7.29 -1.66 4.91
C ALA A 115 -6.59 -0.64 5.83
N THR A 116 -6.26 0.54 5.30
CA THR A 116 -5.69 1.65 6.06
C THR A 116 -6.63 2.11 7.18
N GLU A 117 -7.94 2.22 6.89
CA GLU A 117 -8.95 2.54 7.91
C GLU A 117 -9.11 1.43 8.96
N ARG A 118 -8.96 0.16 8.58
CA ARG A 118 -8.96 -0.98 9.54
C ARG A 118 -7.71 -0.97 10.40
N ALA A 119 -6.55 -0.72 9.81
CA ALA A 119 -5.26 -0.66 10.50
C ALA A 119 -5.26 0.40 11.60
N ALA A 120 -5.73 1.61 11.31
CA ALA A 120 -5.86 2.69 12.29
C ALA A 120 -6.75 2.34 13.50
N LYS A 121 -7.62 1.33 13.40
CA LYS A 121 -8.49 0.84 14.49
C LYS A 121 -7.92 -0.38 15.21
N ARG A 122 -7.13 -1.20 14.51
CA ARG A 122 -6.63 -2.50 14.97
C ARG A 122 -5.25 -2.41 15.60
N LEU A 123 -4.36 -1.61 15.02
CA LEU A 123 -2.97 -1.51 15.44
C LEU A 123 -2.83 -0.67 16.71
N LYS A 124 -1.76 -0.90 17.45
CA LYS A 124 -1.37 -0.02 18.57
C LYS A 124 -1.00 1.35 18.02
N ALA A 125 -1.23 2.40 18.81
CA ALA A 125 -0.99 3.78 18.39
C ALA A 125 0.48 4.05 18.01
N ASP A 126 1.42 3.35 18.63
CA ASP A 126 2.87 3.46 18.40
C ASP A 126 3.39 2.49 17.32
N ASN A 127 2.52 1.79 16.60
CA ASN A 127 2.93 0.83 15.59
C ASN A 127 3.55 1.52 14.37
N GLN A 128 4.73 1.04 13.95
CA GLN A 128 5.50 1.60 12.84
C GLN A 128 4.69 1.71 11.54
N ALA A 129 3.79 0.77 11.24
CA ALA A 129 2.98 0.82 10.03
C ALA A 129 2.12 2.10 9.95
N LEU A 130 1.64 2.61 11.09
CA LEU A 130 0.85 3.85 11.12
C LEU A 130 1.68 5.09 10.80
N ARG A 131 3.00 5.03 10.98
CA ARG A 131 3.94 6.12 10.65
C ARG A 131 4.33 6.09 9.18
N GLU A 132 4.42 4.89 8.60
CA GLU A 132 4.77 4.68 7.18
C GLU A 132 3.58 4.88 6.24
N LEU A 133 2.37 4.50 6.66
CA LEU A 133 1.16 4.52 5.84
C LEU A 133 0.88 5.87 5.18
N PRO A 134 1.04 7.03 5.85
CA PRO A 134 0.87 8.34 5.21
C PRO A 134 1.71 8.53 3.95
N TYR A 135 2.99 8.11 3.97
CA TYR A 135 3.87 8.21 2.80
C TYR A 135 3.46 7.20 1.72
N VAL A 136 3.22 5.94 2.11
CA VAL A 136 2.82 4.88 1.18
C VAL A 136 1.58 5.29 0.37
N VAL A 137 0.54 5.80 1.03
CA VAL A 137 -0.71 6.19 0.34
C VAL A 137 -0.59 7.52 -0.41
N ALA A 138 0.31 8.42 0.00
CA ALA A 138 0.58 9.67 -0.72
C ALA A 138 1.15 9.43 -2.11
N GLU A 139 2.10 8.49 -2.23
CA GLU A 139 2.76 8.15 -3.50
C GLU A 139 1.79 7.60 -4.57
N VAL A 140 0.65 7.04 -4.17
CA VAL A 140 -0.35 6.50 -5.11
C VAL A 140 -1.02 7.62 -5.92
N GLY A 141 -1.15 8.83 -5.35
CA GLY A 141 -1.74 9.98 -6.05
C GLY A 141 -3.26 9.89 -6.29
N GLU A 142 -3.97 8.99 -5.60
CA GLU A 142 -5.40 8.77 -5.79
C GLU A 142 -6.28 9.88 -5.16
N PRO A 143 -7.41 10.28 -5.76
CA PRO A 143 -8.23 11.40 -5.26
C PRO A 143 -8.78 11.21 -3.83
N GLY A 144 -8.85 9.96 -3.34
CA GLY A 144 -9.28 9.66 -1.98
C GLY A 144 -8.19 9.82 -0.92
N VAL A 145 -6.91 9.88 -1.32
CA VAL A 145 -5.76 9.95 -0.41
C VAL A 145 -5.83 11.14 0.55
N PRO A 146 -6.11 12.38 0.12
CA PRO A 146 -6.16 13.52 1.04
C PRO A 146 -7.18 13.33 2.18
N LYS A 147 -8.29 12.62 1.93
CA LYS A 147 -9.27 12.32 2.97
C LYS A 147 -8.71 11.36 4.01
N ILE A 148 -7.95 10.34 3.59
CA ILE A 148 -7.31 9.38 4.49
C ILE A 148 -6.29 10.12 5.35
N LEU A 149 -5.36 10.86 4.73
CA LEU A 149 -4.30 11.59 5.44
C LEU A 149 -4.83 12.61 6.44
N ARG A 150 -5.88 13.37 6.09
CA ARG A 150 -6.53 14.28 7.05
C ARG A 150 -7.12 13.56 8.27
N GLY A 151 -7.47 12.27 8.14
CA GLY A 151 -7.87 11.43 9.26
C GLY A 151 -6.74 11.17 10.26
N TYR A 152 -5.51 11.04 9.77
CA TYR A 152 -4.31 10.82 10.59
C TYR A 152 -3.91 12.06 11.41
N LEU A 153 -4.32 13.27 11.01
CA LEU A 153 -4.06 14.51 11.77
C LEU A 153 -4.70 14.51 13.18
N ALA A 154 -5.70 13.66 13.43
CA ALA A 154 -6.33 13.50 14.73
C ALA A 154 -5.69 12.39 15.60
N HIS A 155 -4.59 11.78 15.14
CA HIS A 155 -3.97 10.65 15.81
C HIS A 155 -3.26 11.06 17.12
N GLY A 156 -3.21 10.12 18.07
CA GLY A 156 -2.64 10.35 19.41
C GLY A 156 -1.11 10.36 19.44
N ASP A 157 -0.48 9.52 18.61
CA ASP A 157 0.97 9.48 18.41
C ASP A 157 1.41 10.66 17.52
N ALA A 158 2.46 11.37 17.93
CA ALA A 158 2.98 12.55 17.24
C ALA A 158 3.67 12.20 15.92
N GLU A 159 4.42 11.09 15.85
CA GLU A 159 5.12 10.63 14.64
C GLU A 159 4.11 10.35 13.52
N VAL A 160 2.97 9.76 13.87
CA VAL A 160 1.87 9.50 12.93
C VAL A 160 1.26 10.80 12.40
N VAL A 161 1.14 11.82 13.25
CA VAL A 161 0.63 13.14 12.84
C VAL A 161 1.65 13.87 11.97
N ALA A 162 2.94 13.82 12.31
CA ALA A 162 4.01 14.41 11.52
C ALA A 162 4.06 13.81 10.10
N ALA A 163 4.03 12.48 9.99
CA ALA A 163 3.99 11.79 8.71
C ALA A 163 2.78 12.22 7.85
N ALA A 164 1.61 12.41 8.46
CA ALA A 164 0.44 12.90 7.76
C ALA A 164 0.56 14.37 7.33
N ILE A 165 1.19 15.23 8.13
CA ILE A 165 1.47 16.63 7.78
C ILE A 165 2.39 16.70 6.57
N GLU A 166 3.50 15.97 6.59
CA GLU A 166 4.47 15.92 5.49
C GLU A 166 3.84 15.39 4.21
N ALA A 167 3.10 14.28 4.29
CA ALA A 167 2.39 13.70 3.17
C ALA A 167 1.36 14.69 2.55
N LEU A 168 0.61 15.43 3.38
CA LEU A 168 -0.34 16.44 2.90
C LEU A 168 0.37 17.64 2.26
N ALA A 169 1.53 18.05 2.79
CA ALA A 169 2.35 19.09 2.19
C ALA A 169 2.88 18.68 0.82
N ALA A 170 3.42 17.46 0.70
CA ALA A 170 3.92 16.89 -0.55
C ALA A 170 2.82 16.81 -1.62
N LEU A 171 1.59 16.47 -1.24
CA LEU A 171 0.43 16.46 -2.14
C LEU A 171 -0.11 17.86 -2.50
N GLY A 172 0.29 18.91 -1.78
CA GLY A 172 -0.23 20.25 -2.00
C GLY A 172 -1.73 20.38 -1.67
N ASP A 173 -2.25 19.61 -0.70
CA ASP A 173 -3.68 19.59 -0.38
C ASP A 173 -4.14 20.89 0.30
N HIS A 174 -4.61 21.84 -0.51
CA HIS A 174 -5.14 23.11 -0.02
C HIS A 174 -6.31 22.96 0.94
N ALA A 175 -7.09 21.89 0.83
CA ALA A 175 -8.20 21.66 1.75
C ALA A 175 -7.71 21.39 3.18
N ALA A 176 -6.52 20.78 3.34
CA ALA A 176 -5.94 20.47 4.64
C ALA A 176 -5.49 21.70 5.43
N ILE A 177 -5.35 22.88 4.82
CA ILE A 177 -4.91 24.10 5.51
C ILE A 177 -5.79 24.41 6.73
N VAL A 178 -7.11 24.13 6.67
CA VAL A 178 -8.02 24.41 7.78
C VAL A 178 -7.72 23.50 8.98
N GLU A 179 -7.43 22.23 8.74
CA GLU A 179 -7.06 21.24 9.74
C GLU A 179 -5.65 21.50 10.28
N LEU A 180 -4.67 21.76 9.41
CA LEU A 180 -3.29 22.08 9.79
C LEU A 180 -3.23 23.32 10.70
N LYS A 181 -4.04 24.36 10.44
CA LYS A 181 -4.13 25.54 11.30
C LYS A 181 -4.53 25.22 12.75
N ARG A 182 -5.22 24.11 13.00
CA ARG A 182 -5.57 23.67 14.36
C ARG A 182 -4.38 23.07 15.09
N LEU A 183 -3.40 22.56 14.36
CA LEU A 183 -2.20 21.91 14.88
C LEU A 183 -1.05 22.87 15.15
N VAL A 184 -1.08 24.11 14.64
CA VAL A 184 -0.03 25.14 14.82
C VAL A 184 0.40 25.37 16.28
N ARG A 185 -0.46 25.05 17.26
CA ARG A 185 -0.15 25.17 18.69
C ARG A 185 0.06 23.84 19.40
N ASP A 186 0.17 22.75 18.66
CA ASP A 186 0.39 21.42 19.20
C ASP A 186 1.86 21.30 19.67
N PRO A 187 2.09 21.13 20.99
CA PRO A 187 3.43 21.15 21.56
C PRO A 187 4.11 19.78 21.48
N ARG A 188 3.43 18.73 20.98
CA ARG A 188 4.04 17.41 20.82
C ARG A 188 5.23 17.54 19.87
N THR A 189 6.31 16.82 20.15
CA THR A 189 7.53 16.83 19.35
C THR A 189 7.75 15.48 18.70
N VAL A 190 8.45 15.50 17.57
CA VAL A 190 8.92 14.33 16.83
C VAL A 190 10.42 14.47 16.59
N GLN A 191 11.10 13.35 16.37
CA GLN A 191 12.50 13.39 15.94
C GLN A 191 12.58 13.61 14.44
N LEU A 192 13.53 14.43 14.02
CA LEU A 192 13.82 14.62 12.61
C LEU A 192 14.96 13.69 12.20
N ASP A 193 14.86 13.09 11.01
CA ASP A 193 15.95 12.33 10.38
C ASP A 193 17.04 13.27 9.83
N GLU A 194 17.51 14.20 10.67
CA GLU A 194 18.63 15.09 10.35
C GLU A 194 19.96 14.51 10.90
N GLU A 195 21.09 14.96 10.34
CA GLU A 195 22.43 14.50 10.76
C GLU A 195 22.73 14.76 12.26
N GLU A 196 21.93 15.61 12.90
CA GLU A 196 21.97 15.90 14.33
C GLU A 196 21.01 14.99 15.09
N ALA A 197 21.54 14.06 15.90
CA ALA A 197 20.78 13.07 16.66
C ALA A 197 19.76 13.62 17.68
N ASP A 198 19.72 14.95 17.88
CA ASP A 198 18.81 15.63 18.80
C ASP A 198 17.88 16.64 18.07
N ALA A 199 17.85 16.63 16.73
CA ALA A 199 16.96 17.48 15.96
C ALA A 199 15.49 17.10 16.21
N GLN A 200 14.71 18.07 16.70
CA GLN A 200 13.30 17.88 17.01
C GLN A 200 12.49 19.06 16.47
N ALA A 201 11.32 18.75 15.91
CA ALA A 201 10.31 19.74 15.57
C ALA A 201 9.05 19.49 16.40
N SER A 202 8.33 20.58 16.70
CA SER A 202 6.96 20.45 17.21
C SER A 202 6.00 20.19 16.05
N ILE A 203 4.91 19.47 16.32
CA ILE A 203 3.79 19.32 15.37
C ILE A 203 3.27 20.69 14.92
N GLY A 204 3.27 21.69 15.81
CA GLY A 204 2.94 23.06 15.44
C GLY A 204 3.85 23.65 14.39
N THR A 205 5.16 23.47 14.54
CA THR A 205 6.19 23.91 13.58
C THR A 205 6.00 23.23 12.22
N LEU A 206 5.86 21.90 12.21
CA LEU A 206 5.62 21.15 10.97
C LEU A 206 4.34 21.59 10.27
N ALA A 207 3.27 21.86 11.03
CA ALA A 207 2.02 22.35 10.46
C ALA A 207 2.16 23.75 9.84
N GLU A 208 2.92 24.66 10.46
CA GLU A 208 3.20 25.99 9.89
C GLU A 208 3.99 25.88 8.58
N GLU A 209 5.03 25.05 8.54
CA GLU A 209 5.84 24.80 7.36
C GLU A 209 5.03 24.16 6.23
N ALA A 210 4.21 23.15 6.54
CA ALA A 210 3.30 22.53 5.58
C ALA A 210 2.31 23.54 4.98
N ILE A 211 1.73 24.43 5.79
CA ILE A 211 0.83 25.48 5.29
C ILE A 211 1.60 26.41 4.33
N ALA A 212 2.81 26.82 4.68
CA ALA A 212 3.63 27.66 3.81
C ALA A 212 3.94 26.96 2.47
N MET A 213 4.38 25.70 2.51
CA MET A 213 4.66 24.89 1.32
C MET A 213 3.43 24.76 0.40
N ILE A 214 2.26 24.45 0.96
CA ILE A 214 1.02 24.31 0.18
C ILE A 214 0.64 25.65 -0.47
N MET A 215 0.79 26.76 0.25
CA MET A 215 0.45 28.10 -0.25
C MET A 215 1.44 28.59 -1.32
N GLU A 216 2.72 28.26 -1.21
CA GLU A 216 3.77 28.61 -2.19
C GLU A 216 3.68 27.74 -3.46
N GLY A 217 3.36 26.46 -3.31
CA GLY A 217 3.16 25.51 -4.42
C GLY A 217 2.02 25.90 -5.38
N ALA A 218 1.09 26.76 -4.96
CA ALA A 218 0.04 27.33 -5.81
C ALA A 218 0.57 28.21 -6.97
N GLY A 219 1.86 28.57 -6.96
CA GLY A 219 2.53 29.36 -8.01
C GLY A 219 3.09 28.54 -9.19
N MET A 220 3.21 27.22 -9.08
CA MET A 220 3.74 26.35 -10.14
C MET A 220 2.62 25.39 -10.59
N GLY A 221 2.03 25.70 -11.75
CA GLY A 221 0.80 25.10 -12.24
C GLY A 221 0.79 23.56 -12.29
N ALA A 222 -0.40 23.02 -12.07
CA ALA A 222 -0.73 21.60 -12.19
C ALA A 222 -0.10 20.95 -13.45
N PRO A 223 0.48 19.74 -13.34
CA PRO A 223 0.79 18.95 -14.52
C PRO A 223 -0.51 18.65 -15.27
N SER A 224 -0.54 19.01 -16.55
CA SER A 224 -1.68 18.76 -17.43
C SER A 224 -1.93 17.25 -17.58
N PRO A 225 -3.19 16.77 -17.51
CA PRO A 225 -3.50 15.34 -17.39
C PRO A 225 -3.39 14.53 -18.70
N HIS A 226 -2.55 14.91 -19.67
CA HIS A 226 -2.37 14.14 -20.91
C HIS A 226 -0.99 14.33 -21.56
N GLN A 227 0.08 13.71 -21.04
CA GLN A 227 1.30 13.48 -21.85
C GLN A 227 2.00 12.15 -21.52
N HIS A 228 1.28 11.03 -21.57
CA HIS A 228 1.89 9.75 -21.94
C HIS A 228 0.92 8.97 -22.84
N ALA A 229 0.91 9.33 -24.12
CA ALA A 229 0.48 8.41 -25.17
C ALA A 229 1.71 7.64 -25.65
N PRO A 230 1.72 6.30 -25.66
CA PRO A 230 2.82 5.54 -26.24
C PRO A 230 2.84 5.74 -27.75
N GLN A 231 3.90 6.37 -28.26
CA GLN A 231 4.19 6.41 -29.69
C GLN A 231 4.71 5.04 -30.12
N GLY A 232 3.92 4.30 -30.89
CA GLY A 232 4.43 3.11 -31.58
C GLY A 232 3.38 2.11 -32.03
N ALA A 233 2.62 2.40 -33.09
CA ALA A 233 2.03 1.36 -33.93
C ALA A 233 1.80 1.86 -35.38
N PRO A 234 2.10 1.02 -36.40
CA PRO A 234 2.10 1.43 -37.80
C PRO A 234 0.69 1.56 -38.40
N LYS A 235 0.56 2.50 -39.33
CA LYS A 235 -0.63 2.76 -40.16
C LYS A 235 -0.92 1.54 -41.07
N GLY A 236 -2.12 0.97 -40.96
CA GLY A 236 -2.64 0.06 -41.99
C GLY A 236 -3.94 -0.66 -41.61
N GLY A 237 -5.04 -0.30 -42.27
CA GLY A 237 -6.27 -1.10 -42.28
C GLY A 237 -7.57 -0.28 -42.44
N PRO A 238 -8.36 -0.48 -43.51
CA PRO A 238 -9.66 0.18 -43.65
C PRO A 238 -10.69 -0.40 -42.65
N PRO A 239 -11.73 0.37 -42.27
CA PRO A 239 -12.67 -0.04 -41.24
C PRO A 239 -13.57 -1.21 -41.71
N PRO A 240 -13.90 -2.17 -40.82
CA PRO A 240 -14.89 -3.19 -41.14
C PRO A 240 -16.31 -2.60 -41.10
N ARG A 241 -17.13 -3.13 -42.00
CA ARG A 241 -18.51 -2.77 -42.27
C ARG A 241 -19.42 -2.98 -41.06
N THR A 242 -20.34 -2.02 -40.90
CA THR A 242 -21.56 -2.12 -40.11
C THR A 242 -22.39 -3.33 -40.53
N GLY A 243 -22.54 -4.30 -39.63
CA GLY A 243 -23.27 -5.54 -39.85
C GLY A 243 -24.23 -5.84 -38.71
N GLN A 244 -25.50 -5.49 -38.94
CA GLN A 244 -26.73 -6.19 -38.50
C GLN A 244 -26.81 -6.67 -37.04
N GLY A 245 -27.48 -5.86 -36.21
CA GLY A 245 -28.14 -6.32 -35.00
C GLY A 245 -29.37 -7.18 -35.34
N GLY A 246 -29.27 -8.48 -35.06
CA GLY A 246 -30.41 -9.40 -34.98
C GLY A 246 -31.21 -9.25 -33.68
N PRO A 247 -32.44 -9.77 -33.62
CA PRO A 247 -33.47 -9.33 -32.67
C PRO A 247 -33.27 -9.86 -31.25
N ARG A 248 -33.50 -8.96 -30.29
CA ARG A 248 -33.59 -9.23 -28.85
C ARG A 248 -34.81 -10.10 -28.55
N THR A 249 -34.60 -11.27 -27.96
CA THR A 249 -35.64 -12.06 -27.28
C THR A 249 -35.85 -11.50 -25.87
N PRO A 250 -37.09 -11.30 -25.39
CA PRO A 250 -37.34 -10.83 -24.04
C PRO A 250 -37.30 -11.98 -23.02
N PRO A 251 -36.92 -11.74 -21.75
CA PRO A 251 -36.97 -12.76 -20.71
C PRO A 251 -38.41 -13.08 -20.32
N ARG A 252 -38.76 -14.37 -20.34
CA ARG A 252 -39.99 -14.92 -19.76
C ARG A 252 -39.87 -14.92 -18.23
N ASN A 253 -40.82 -14.25 -17.60
CA ASN A 253 -41.12 -14.35 -16.19
C ASN A 253 -42.13 -15.49 -15.96
N PRO A 254 -41.90 -16.45 -15.05
CA PRO A 254 -42.98 -17.23 -14.48
C PRO A 254 -43.18 -16.88 -13.00
N ARG A 255 -44.43 -16.48 -12.73
CA ARG A 255 -45.07 -16.31 -11.43
C ARG A 255 -44.89 -17.54 -10.51
N ALA A 256 -44.93 -17.23 -9.22
CA ALA A 256 -45.13 -18.14 -8.09
C ALA A 256 -46.34 -19.09 -8.24
N PRO A 257 -46.41 -20.10 -7.35
CA PRO A 257 -47.69 -20.45 -6.74
C PRO A 257 -47.66 -20.21 -5.22
N GLU A 258 -48.82 -19.72 -4.78
CA GLU A 258 -49.29 -19.63 -3.40
C GLU A 258 -49.48 -21.02 -2.77
N GLY A 259 -49.48 -21.04 -1.43
CA GLY A 259 -49.90 -22.16 -0.59
C GLY A 259 -48.89 -22.36 0.53
N GLY A 260 -49.15 -22.10 1.81
CA GLY A 260 -50.41 -22.16 2.55
C GLY A 260 -50.11 -22.99 3.80
N GLY A 261 -50.33 -22.46 5.01
CA GLY A 261 -50.13 -23.28 6.22
C GLY A 261 -50.06 -22.51 7.52
N ARG A 262 -51.23 -22.31 8.14
CA ARG A 262 -51.38 -21.86 9.53
C ARG A 262 -50.93 -22.93 10.55
N ARG A 263 -50.73 -22.45 11.78
CA ARG A 263 -50.68 -23.09 13.13
C ARG A 263 -49.26 -22.95 13.72
N ARG A 264 -49.03 -22.35 14.89
CA ARG A 264 -49.88 -22.15 16.08
C ARG A 264 -49.77 -20.72 16.60
#